data_AF-A0A2M9MY30-F1
#
_entry.id   AF-A0A2M9MY30-F1
#
_cell.length_a   1.000
_cell.length_b   1.000
_cell.length_c   1.000
_cell.angle_alpha   90.00
_cell.angle_beta   90.00
_cell.angle_gamma   90.00
#
_symmetry.space_group_name_H-M   'P 1'
#
loop_
_entity.id
_entity.type
_entity.pdbx_description
1 polymer ?
#
loop_
_entity_poly.entity_id
_entity_poly.type
_entity_poly.pdbx_seq_one_letter_code
_entity_poly.pdbx_strand_id
1 'polypeptide(L)'
;MNNTSNEVFKRMNNNRFKSNVDTSELIGLNSLLIYSKDIFSKNEEVDKYIKKVFDINFLPYVVRSRTLIFARISKEIFHYDEEQKSSIMENMIEYFQEDLSTNISDGNGNTRRNNANENMKKWMRGLNNQNE
;
A
#
# COMPACT_ATOMS: atom_id res chain seq x y z
N MET A 1 -2.78 8.62 1.93
CA MET A 1 -2.28 7.89 0.76
C MET A 1 -2.13 8.84 -0.42
N ASN A 2 -1.03 8.77 -1.15
CA ASN A 2 -0.84 9.48 -2.43
C ASN A 2 -1.62 8.79 -3.56
N ASN A 3 -1.69 9.42 -4.74
CA ASN A 3 -2.50 8.93 -5.87
C ASN A 3 -2.09 7.51 -6.31
N THR A 4 -0.79 7.20 -6.31
CA THR A 4 -0.24 5.88 -6.68
C THR A 4 -0.70 4.77 -5.74
N SER A 5 -0.68 5.00 -4.42
CA SER A 5 -1.14 3.99 -3.45
C SER A 5 -2.64 3.71 -3.59
N ASN A 6 -3.44 4.76 -3.85
CA ASN A 6 -4.88 4.60 -4.06
C ASN A 6 -5.18 3.80 -5.33
N GLU A 7 -4.45 4.02 -6.41
CA GLU A 7 -4.63 3.27 -7.66
C GLU A 7 -4.22 1.79 -7.50
N VAL A 8 -3.11 1.51 -6.81
CA VAL A 8 -2.70 0.12 -6.53
C VAL A 8 -3.72 -0.58 -5.65
N PHE A 9 -4.19 0.07 -4.59
CA PHE A 9 -5.19 -0.50 -3.68
C PHE A 9 -6.56 -0.71 -4.38
N LYS A 10 -6.97 0.22 -5.25
CA LYS A 10 -8.18 0.08 -6.06
C LYS A 10 -8.08 -1.09 -7.04
N ARG A 11 -6.90 -1.33 -7.62
CA ARG A 11 -6.65 -2.51 -8.45
C ARG A 11 -6.78 -3.77 -7.61
N MET A 12 -6.14 -3.83 -6.44
CA MET A 12 -6.22 -5.00 -5.55
C MET A 12 -7.65 -5.35 -5.11
N ASN A 13 -8.47 -4.33 -4.79
CA ASN A 13 -9.85 -4.52 -4.35
C ASN A 13 -10.85 -4.74 -5.49
N ASN A 14 -10.41 -4.77 -6.75
CA ASN A 14 -11.30 -5.13 -7.84
C ASN A 14 -11.61 -6.63 -7.77
N ASN A 15 -12.90 -7.00 -7.83
CA ASN A 15 -13.39 -8.37 -7.71
C ASN A 15 -12.71 -9.37 -8.66
N ARG A 16 -12.13 -8.89 -9.78
CA ARG A 16 -11.36 -9.75 -10.70
C ARG A 16 -10.13 -10.38 -10.04
N PHE A 17 -9.46 -9.69 -9.12
CA PHE A 17 -8.26 -10.21 -8.48
C PHE A 17 -8.54 -11.16 -7.31
N LYS A 18 -9.80 -11.40 -6.94
CA LYS A 18 -10.15 -12.34 -5.88
C LYS A 18 -10.29 -13.78 -6.36
N SER A 19 -10.35 -14.03 -7.66
CA SER A 19 -10.69 -15.37 -8.18
C SER A 19 -9.74 -15.94 -9.22
N ASN A 20 -8.89 -15.11 -9.86
CA ASN A 20 -7.93 -15.59 -10.86
C ASN A 20 -6.87 -14.52 -11.16
N VAL A 21 -5.82 -14.43 -10.33
CA VAL A 21 -4.69 -13.52 -10.58
C VAL A 21 -3.60 -14.27 -11.32
N ASP A 22 -3.22 -13.78 -12.50
CA ASP A 22 -2.14 -14.41 -13.25
C ASP A 22 -0.75 -13.99 -12.74
N THR A 23 0.27 -14.75 -13.16
CA THR A 23 1.67 -14.51 -12.77
C THR A 23 2.16 -13.11 -13.16
N SER A 24 1.72 -12.59 -14.31
CA SER A 24 2.16 -11.28 -14.81
C SER A 24 1.57 -10.14 -14.00
N GLU A 25 0.32 -10.30 -13.54
CA GLU A 25 -0.37 -9.35 -12.68
C GLU A 25 0.28 -9.29 -11.29
N LEU A 26 0.56 -10.43 -10.66
CA LEU A 26 1.26 -10.44 -9.36
C LEU A 26 2.66 -9.82 -9.45
N ILE A 27 3.44 -10.17 -10.47
CA ILE A 27 4.76 -9.57 -10.69
C ILE A 27 4.63 -8.06 -10.93
N GLY A 28 3.67 -7.65 -11.75
CA GLY A 28 3.40 -6.24 -12.06
C GLY A 28 3.02 -5.43 -10.83
N LEU A 29 2.08 -5.94 -10.01
CA LEU A 29 1.68 -5.30 -8.76
C LEU A 29 2.86 -5.19 -7.80
N ASN A 30 3.60 -6.28 -7.58
CA ASN A 30 4.76 -6.28 -6.70
C ASN A 30 5.85 -5.33 -7.19
N SER A 31 6.02 -5.17 -8.51
CA SER A 31 6.98 -4.19 -9.06
C SER A 31 6.61 -2.77 -8.66
N LEU A 32 5.32 -2.40 -8.80
CA LEU A 32 4.83 -1.06 -8.46
C LEU A 32 4.99 -0.79 -6.96
N LEU A 33 4.69 -1.78 -6.12
CA LEU A 33 4.83 -1.68 -4.67
C LEU A 33 6.30 -1.53 -4.24
N ILE A 34 7.14 -2.50 -4.62
CA ILE A 34 8.53 -2.59 -4.15
C ILE A 34 9.35 -1.37 -4.60
N TYR A 35 9.14 -0.90 -5.84
CA TYR A 35 9.89 0.26 -6.35
C TYR A 35 9.33 1.61 -5.91
N SER A 36 8.09 1.68 -5.43
CA SER A 36 7.51 2.95 -4.97
C SER A 36 8.14 3.39 -3.65
N LYS A 37 8.85 4.53 -3.69
CA LYS A 37 9.38 5.19 -2.48
C LYS A 37 8.30 5.83 -1.62
N ASP A 38 7.13 6.07 -2.20
CA ASP A 38 6.00 6.65 -1.50
C ASP A 38 5.22 5.60 -0.68
N ILE A 39 5.31 4.33 -1.08
CA ILE A 39 4.70 3.20 -0.36
C ILE A 39 5.72 2.66 0.65
N PHE A 40 6.91 2.32 0.18
CA PHE A 40 8.02 1.87 1.02
C PHE A 40 9.16 2.87 0.92
N SER A 41 9.38 3.62 1.99
CA SER A 41 10.42 4.64 2.06
C SER A 41 11.82 4.03 2.14
N LYS A 42 11.94 2.85 2.77
CA LYS A 42 13.21 2.14 2.98
C LYS A 42 13.11 0.66 2.60
N ASN A 43 14.26 0.02 2.43
CA ASN A 43 14.27 -1.40 2.04
C ASN A 43 13.83 -2.31 3.18
N GLU A 44 14.02 -1.90 4.43
CA GLU A 44 13.55 -2.63 5.60
C GLU A 44 12.01 -2.68 5.65
N GLU A 45 11.31 -1.69 5.10
CA GLU A 45 9.85 -1.73 4.97
C GLU A 45 9.41 -2.71 3.90
N VAL A 46 10.14 -2.76 2.78
CA VAL A 46 9.93 -3.79 1.75
C VAL A 46 10.15 -5.19 2.34
N ASP A 47 11.21 -5.40 3.12
CA ASP A 47 11.51 -6.68 3.75
C ASP A 47 10.41 -7.12 4.73
N LYS A 48 9.86 -6.20 5.53
CA LYS A 48 8.70 -6.46 6.38
C LYS A 48 7.47 -6.87 5.58
N TYR A 49 7.20 -6.18 4.47
CA TYR A 49 6.12 -6.53 3.56
C TYR A 49 6.32 -7.93 2.98
N ILE A 50 7.52 -8.26 2.49
CA ILE A 50 7.82 -9.59 1.95
C ILE A 50 7.62 -10.66 3.00
N LYS A 51 8.15 -10.46 4.21
CA LYS A 51 8.00 -11.42 5.30
C LYS A 51 6.54 -11.66 5.64
N LYS A 52 5.71 -10.61 5.67
CA LYS A 52 4.30 -10.74 6.05
C LYS A 52 3.43 -11.33 4.94
N VAL A 53 3.70 -10.99 3.68
CA VAL A 53 2.86 -11.41 2.55
C VAL A 53 3.28 -12.75 1.96
N PHE A 54 4.59 -12.98 1.84
CA PHE A 54 5.15 -14.16 1.18
C PHE A 54 5.72 -15.20 2.15
N ASP A 55 5.76 -14.88 3.46
CA ASP A 55 6.43 -15.70 4.49
C ASP A 55 7.90 -16.04 4.16
N ILE A 56 8.58 -15.12 3.46
CA ILE A 56 9.98 -15.27 3.07
C ILE A 56 10.85 -14.35 3.91
N ASN A 57 11.89 -14.91 4.53
CA ASN A 57 12.93 -14.15 5.22
C ASN A 57 14.17 -14.06 4.34
N PHE A 58 14.54 -12.85 3.95
CA PHE A 58 15.75 -12.64 3.16
C PHE A 58 16.99 -12.46 4.03
N LEU A 59 18.13 -12.92 3.51
CA LEU A 59 19.43 -12.64 4.12
C LEU A 59 19.74 -11.13 4.02
N PRO A 60 20.49 -10.54 4.98
CA PRO A 60 20.70 -9.10 5.03
C PRO A 60 21.28 -8.48 3.74
N TYR A 61 22.11 -9.22 3.00
CA TYR A 61 22.67 -8.73 1.74
C TYR A 61 21.63 -8.60 0.62
N VAL A 62 20.55 -9.38 0.66
CA VAL A 62 19.45 -9.30 -0.31
C VAL A 62 18.64 -8.03 -0.05
N VAL A 63 18.36 -7.72 1.22
CA VAL A 63 17.59 -6.55 1.64
C VAL A 63 18.28 -5.22 1.28
N ARG A 64 19.60 -5.24 1.04
CA ARG A 64 20.34 -4.03 0.61
C ARG A 64 19.91 -3.47 -0.75
N SER A 65 19.21 -4.23 -1.59
CA SER A 65 18.78 -3.75 -2.92
C SER A 65 17.33 -4.14 -3.23
N ARG A 66 16.48 -3.14 -3.52
CA ARG A 66 15.09 -3.36 -3.96
C ARG A 66 14.99 -4.20 -5.21
N THR A 67 15.92 -4.03 -6.15
CA THR A 67 15.97 -4.84 -7.37
C THR A 67 16.30 -6.29 -7.06
N LEU A 68 17.17 -6.55 -6.08
CA LEU A 68 17.51 -7.91 -5.69
C LEU A 68 16.36 -8.59 -4.94
N ILE A 69 15.67 -7.85 -4.06
CA ILE A 69 14.41 -8.28 -3.44
C ILE A 69 13.37 -8.63 -4.52
N PHE A 70 13.11 -7.71 -5.44
CA PHE A 70 12.13 -7.90 -6.50
C PHE A 70 12.47 -9.07 -7.42
N ALA A 71 13.74 -9.23 -7.80
CA ALA A 71 14.17 -10.34 -8.65
C ALA A 71 13.94 -11.70 -7.97
N ARG A 72 14.18 -11.80 -6.66
CA ARG A 72 13.88 -13.01 -5.87
C ARG A 72 12.38 -13.29 -5.86
N ILE A 73 11.58 -12.30 -5.50
CA ILE A 73 10.12 -12.45 -5.41
C ILE A 73 9.48 -12.76 -6.76
N SER A 74 9.91 -12.10 -7.82
CA SER A 74 9.42 -12.39 -9.17
C SER A 74 9.72 -13.83 -9.58
N LYS A 75 10.89 -14.36 -9.18
CA LYS A 75 11.22 -15.76 -9.42
C LYS A 75 10.32 -16.70 -8.63
N GLU A 76 10.03 -16.41 -7.35
CA GLU A 76 9.11 -17.23 -6.56
C GLU A 76 7.69 -17.22 -7.16
N ILE A 77 7.15 -16.03 -7.48
CA ILE A 77 5.83 -15.88 -8.11
C ILE A 77 5.72 -16.67 -9.43
N PHE A 78 6.80 -16.73 -10.21
CA PHE A 78 6.82 -17.49 -11.46
C PHE A 78 6.61 -19.00 -11.25
N HIS A 79 6.99 -19.54 -10.08
CA HIS A 79 6.86 -20.97 -9.76
C HIS A 79 5.59 -21.28 -8.96
N TYR A 80 4.79 -20.28 -8.57
CA TYR A 80 3.56 -20.50 -7.84
C TYR A 80 2.46 -21.11 -8.71
N ASP A 81 1.69 -22.02 -8.12
CA ASP A 81 0.41 -22.47 -8.66
C ASP A 81 -0.71 -21.46 -8.40
N GLU A 82 -1.91 -21.73 -8.91
CA GLU A 82 -3.05 -20.80 -8.81
C GLU A 82 -3.55 -20.61 -7.36
N GLU A 83 -3.43 -21.63 -6.51
CA GLU A 83 -3.83 -21.54 -5.10
C GLU A 83 -2.86 -20.64 -4.33
N GLN A 84 -1.56 -20.83 -4.54
CA GLN A 84 -0.52 -19.99 -3.97
C GLN A 84 -0.65 -18.54 -4.42
N LYS A 85 -0.90 -18.28 -5.71
CA LYS A 85 -1.12 -16.92 -6.23
C LYS A 85 -2.32 -16.25 -5.56
N SER A 86 -3.42 -16.98 -5.41
CA SER A 86 -4.64 -16.48 -4.75
C SER A 86 -4.37 -16.15 -3.28
N SER A 87 -3.69 -17.03 -2.55
CA SER A 87 -3.30 -16.79 -1.16
C SER A 87 -2.38 -15.57 -1.00
N ILE A 88 -1.38 -15.41 -1.87
CA ILE A 88 -0.51 -14.22 -1.86
C ILE A 88 -1.33 -12.95 -2.10
N MET A 89 -2.28 -12.97 -3.04
CA MET A 89 -3.14 -11.82 -3.29
C MET A 89 -3.99 -11.45 -2.07
N GLU A 90 -4.55 -12.45 -1.37
CA GLU A 90 -5.29 -12.24 -0.12
C GLU A 90 -4.40 -11.61 0.95
N ASN A 91 -3.19 -12.15 1.16
CA ASN A 91 -2.22 -11.61 2.11
C ASN A 91 -1.81 -10.17 1.77
N MET A 92 -1.68 -9.84 0.48
CA MET A 92 -1.42 -8.47 0.03
C MET A 92 -2.56 -7.53 0.42
N ILE A 93 -3.80 -7.93 0.20
CA ILE A 93 -4.98 -7.14 0.56
C ILE A 93 -5.04 -6.94 2.07
N GLU A 94 -4.87 -8.00 2.86
CA GLU A 94 -4.88 -7.96 4.32
C GLU A 94 -3.78 -7.03 4.86
N TYR A 95 -2.56 -7.15 4.34
CA TYR A 95 -1.42 -6.29 4.71
C TYR A 95 -1.79 -4.80 4.64
N PHE A 96 -2.37 -4.36 3.53
CA PHE A 96 -2.71 -2.95 3.34
C PHE A 96 -4.00 -2.53 4.06
N GLN A 97 -4.92 -3.46 4.34
CA GLN A 97 -6.10 -3.18 5.17
C GLN A 97 -5.72 -2.96 6.64
N GLU A 98 -4.81 -3.75 7.19
CA GLU A 98 -4.30 -3.57 8.55
C GLU A 98 -3.61 -2.21 8.70
N ASP A 99 -2.77 -1.82 7.73
CA ASP A 99 -2.13 -0.51 7.71
C ASP A 99 -3.17 0.63 7.72
N LEU A 100 -4.27 0.49 6.95
CA LEU A 100 -5.38 1.45 6.95
C LEU A 100 -6.07 1.55 8.32
N SER A 101 -6.30 0.42 8.98
CA SER A 101 -6.97 0.38 10.29
C SER A 101 -6.14 0.99 11.42
N THR A 102 -4.82 0.75 11.40
CA THR A 102 -3.87 1.27 12.41
C THR A 102 -3.73 2.79 12.30
N ASN A 103 -3.74 3.32 11.07
CA ASN A 103 -3.73 4.77 10.84
C ASN A 103 -5.02 5.49 11.30
N ILE A 104 -6.14 4.77 11.47
CA ILE A 104 -7.40 5.33 12.00
C ILE A 104 -7.37 5.35 13.53
N SER A 105 -6.75 4.36 14.19
CA SER A 105 -6.65 4.29 15.66
C SER A 105 -5.62 5.26 16.25
N ASP A 106 -4.58 5.64 15.52
CA ASP A 106 -3.54 6.57 15.98
C ASP A 106 -3.93 8.07 15.85
N GLY A 107 -5.19 8.34 15.49
CA GLY A 107 -5.76 9.68 15.30
C GLY A 107 -6.05 10.49 16.57
N ASN A 108 -5.38 10.24 17.70
CA ASN A 108 -5.45 11.10 18.90
C ASN A 108 -4.18 11.94 19.12
N GLY A 109 -3.35 12.11 18.09
CA GLY A 109 -2.26 13.08 18.05
C GLY A 109 -2.67 14.36 17.32
N ASN A 110 -2.97 15.42 18.07
CA ASN A 110 -3.23 16.78 17.58
C ASN A 110 -2.31 17.20 16.42
N THR A 111 -2.79 17.06 15.18
CA THR A 111 -2.25 17.79 14.04
C THR A 111 -3.40 18.49 13.36
N ARG A 112 -3.59 19.78 13.68
CA ARG A 112 -4.57 20.65 13.00
C ARG A 112 -4.21 20.72 11.52
N ARG A 113 -4.84 19.84 10.74
CA ARG A 113 -4.73 19.82 9.29
C ARG A 113 -5.76 20.81 8.76
N ASN A 114 -5.34 22.06 8.54
CA ASN A 114 -6.18 23.09 7.95
C ASN A 114 -6.65 22.62 6.57
N ASN A 115 -7.89 22.12 6.51
CA ASN A 115 -8.53 21.75 5.26
C ASN A 115 -8.90 23.04 4.52
N ALA A 116 -8.61 23.14 3.22
CA ALA A 116 -9.03 24.27 2.39
C ALA A 116 -10.54 24.56 2.53
N ASN A 117 -11.33 23.50 2.78
CA ASN A 117 -12.77 23.60 3.02
C ASN A 117 -13.12 24.25 4.38
N GLU A 118 -12.26 24.15 5.40
CA GLU A 118 -12.44 24.85 6.68
C GLU A 118 -12.09 26.33 6.58
N ASN A 119 -11.04 26.68 5.83
CA ASN A 119 -10.72 28.08 5.53
C ASN A 119 -11.87 28.74 4.76
N MET A 120 -12.47 28.04 3.79
CA MET A 120 -13.65 28.52 3.07
C MET A 120 -14.86 28.70 4.00
N LYS A 121 -15.14 27.77 4.92
CA LYS A 121 -16.20 27.92 5.93
C LYS A 121 -15.96 29.12 6.87
N LYS A 122 -14.70 29.39 7.24
CA LYS A 122 -14.33 30.52 8.10
C LYS A 122 -14.53 31.85 7.38
N TRP A 123 -14.20 31.93 6.09
CA TRP A 123 -14.49 33.08 5.24
C TRP A 123 -16.00 33.33 5.10
N MET A 124 -16.79 32.28 4.84
CA MET A 124 -18.25 32.40 4.74
C MET A 124 -18.90 32.91 6.03
N ARG A 125 -18.39 32.51 7.20
CA ARG A 125 -18.87 33.00 8.50
C ARG A 125 -18.55 34.49 8.73
N GLY A 126 -17.40 34.95 8.25
CA GLY A 126 -17.02 36.37 8.34
C GLY A 126 -17.92 37.29 7.52
N LEU A 127 -18.44 36.82 6.39
CA LEU A 127 -19.36 37.58 5.53
C LEU A 127 -20.79 37.62 6.09
N ASN A 128 -21.24 36.54 6.75
CA ASN A 128 -22.60 36.51 7.34
C ASN A 128 -22.76 37.39 8.58
N ASN A 129 -21.67 37.74 9.27
CA ASN A 129 -21.70 38.58 10.47
C ASN A 129 -21.59 40.09 10.18
N GLN A 130 -21.67 40.53 8.92
CA GLN A 130 -21.62 41.96 8.55
C GLN A 130 -22.99 42.56 8.21
N ASN A 131 -24.09 41.84 8.47
CA ASN A 131 -25.46 42.29 8.20
C ASN A 131 -26.35 42.34 9.46
N GLU A 132 -25.76 42.52 10.65
CA GLU A 132 -26.47 42.92 11.88
C GLU A 132 -25.84 44.18 12.48
#